data_AF-A0A8T4FHP8-F1
#
_entry.id   AF-A0A8T4FHP8-F1
#
_cell.length_a   1.000
_cell.length_b   1.000
_cell.length_c   1.000
_cell.angle_alpha   90.00
_cell.angle_beta   90.00
_cell.angle_gamma   90.00
#
_symmetry.space_group_name_H-M   'P 1'
#
loop_
_entity.id
_entity.type
_entity.pdbx_description
1 polymer ?
#
loop_
_entity_poly.entity_id
_entity_poly.type
_entity_poly.pdbx_seq_one_letter_code
_entity_poly.pdbx_strand_id
1 'polypeptide(L)'
;MTVQITASEGGMSHNKVLGIGLIGAIICMYLTYLNTILGVQYFSFFGGIAAVFALWWGTDTIKHLCSYGLGTGVPSAGMIALGSGAIAMILATKINMFGPLVIPVLCVVIAAILGAIIGYVANNIVNMNIPVMVVSIAELCIVGAITVLGLSTMATGTFVFADLITGTATFFGIPVTNYAASYIGGGAIAVAFMLGAIAVQHAFNACLGPNESQDRTLMLAAECGFLSMIMMSIVSIAFLNLSTVLLSFLISFVCWVYTYKRYFELSKRDAFMWLDAKPIREKEEA
;
A
#
# COMPACT_ATOMS: atom_id res chain seq x y z
N MET A 1 26.65 1.39 -29.38
CA MET A 1 25.44 2.13 -28.99
C MET A 1 25.14 1.80 -27.54
N THR A 2 25.53 2.67 -26.62
CA THR A 2 25.09 2.63 -25.21
C THR A 2 23.67 3.13 -25.16
N VAL A 3 22.70 2.23 -25.26
CA VAL A 3 21.28 2.55 -25.08
C VAL A 3 21.13 3.01 -23.63
N GLN A 4 20.91 4.30 -23.41
CA GLN A 4 20.56 4.80 -22.09
C GLN A 4 19.19 4.25 -21.72
N ILE A 5 19.15 3.38 -20.72
CA ILE A 5 17.91 2.91 -20.09
C ILE A 5 17.35 4.09 -19.32
N THR A 6 16.49 4.85 -19.98
CA THR A 6 15.78 6.00 -19.39
C THR A 6 14.42 5.53 -18.91
N ALA A 7 14.01 6.01 -17.72
CA ALA A 7 12.75 5.62 -17.12
C ALA A 7 11.56 6.08 -18.00
N SER A 8 10.47 5.31 -18.00
CA SER A 8 9.22 5.74 -18.67
C SER A 8 8.70 7.01 -18.01
N GLU A 9 8.64 8.12 -18.78
CA GLU A 9 8.13 9.40 -18.28
C GLU A 9 6.61 9.34 -18.06
N GLY A 10 6.17 9.80 -16.89
CA GLY A 10 4.76 9.93 -16.54
C GLY A 10 4.26 11.38 -16.69
N GLY A 11 2.94 11.57 -16.68
CA GLY A 11 2.32 12.91 -16.66
C GLY A 11 2.60 13.70 -15.37
N MET A 12 3.06 13.04 -14.30
CA MET A 12 3.49 13.64 -13.04
C MET A 12 4.88 13.12 -12.65
N SER A 13 5.73 14.01 -12.14
CA SER A 13 7.06 13.63 -11.65
C SER A 13 6.97 12.71 -10.44
N HIS A 14 7.87 11.74 -10.37
CA HIS A 14 7.95 10.74 -9.29
C HIS A 14 7.99 11.39 -7.89
N ASN A 15 8.82 12.43 -7.71
CA ASN A 15 8.91 13.14 -6.43
C ASN A 15 7.59 13.79 -5.99
N LYS A 16 6.75 14.22 -6.95
CA LYS A 16 5.45 14.80 -6.65
C LYS A 16 4.44 13.71 -6.24
N VAL A 17 4.48 12.56 -6.91
CA VAL A 17 3.68 11.38 -6.55
C VAL A 17 4.06 10.89 -5.16
N LEU A 18 5.36 10.74 -4.88
CA LEU A 18 5.91 10.41 -3.57
C LEU A 18 5.45 11.40 -2.49
N GLY A 19 5.61 12.70 -2.74
CA GLY A 19 5.22 13.73 -1.77
C GLY A 19 3.73 13.68 -1.41
N ILE A 20 2.86 13.53 -2.41
CA ILE A 20 1.41 13.41 -2.20
C ILE A 20 1.07 12.13 -1.44
N GLY A 21 1.64 10.98 -1.86
CA GLY A 21 1.36 9.69 -1.22
C GLY A 21 1.83 9.64 0.24
N LEU A 22 3.07 10.07 0.51
CA LEU A 22 3.64 10.07 1.86
C LEU A 22 2.90 11.04 2.78
N ILE A 23 2.74 12.30 2.38
CA ILE A 23 2.09 13.33 3.21
C ILE A 23 0.61 12.98 3.42
N GLY A 24 -0.09 12.59 2.35
CA GLY A 24 -1.49 12.15 2.43
C GLY A 24 -1.67 10.97 3.38
N ALA A 25 -0.82 9.95 3.26
CA ALA A 25 -0.90 8.78 4.13
C ALA A 25 -0.61 9.12 5.60
N ILE A 26 0.40 9.94 5.89
CA ILE A 26 0.73 10.34 7.26
C ILE A 26 -0.39 11.19 7.89
N ILE A 27 -0.95 12.14 7.15
CA ILE A 27 -2.09 12.94 7.64
C ILE A 27 -3.27 12.02 7.95
N CYS A 28 -3.62 11.11 7.04
CA CYS A 28 -4.71 10.16 7.26
C CYS A 28 -4.44 9.24 8.45
N MET A 29 -3.21 8.76 8.64
CA MET A 29 -2.82 8.02 9.83
C MET A 29 -3.05 8.83 11.11
N TYR A 30 -2.67 10.11 11.13
CA TYR A 30 -2.92 10.97 12.29
C TYR A 30 -4.40 11.25 12.54
N LEU A 31 -5.21 11.35 11.49
CA LEU A 31 -6.67 11.51 11.63
C LEU A 31 -7.33 10.31 12.32
N THR A 32 -6.76 9.10 12.22
CA THR A 32 -7.26 7.95 12.99
C THR A 32 -7.08 8.11 14.50
N TYR A 33 -6.11 8.91 14.95
CA TYR A 33 -5.88 9.17 16.38
C TYR A 33 -7.00 9.99 17.03
N LEU A 34 -7.86 10.64 16.23
CA LEU A 34 -9.10 11.25 16.72
C LEU A 34 -10.02 10.23 17.41
N ASN A 35 -9.91 8.94 17.08
CA ASN A 35 -10.60 7.87 17.81
C ASN A 35 -10.24 7.88 19.30
N THR A 36 -8.94 8.01 19.61
CA THR A 36 -8.45 8.05 20.99
C THR A 36 -8.86 9.33 21.70
N ILE A 37 -8.79 10.48 21.02
CA ILE A 37 -9.11 11.79 21.63
C ILE A 37 -10.60 11.91 21.93
N LEU A 38 -11.47 11.45 21.02
CA LEU A 38 -12.91 11.60 21.11
C LEU A 38 -13.62 10.39 21.72
N GLY A 39 -12.90 9.29 21.98
CA GLY A 39 -13.48 8.05 22.53
C GLY A 39 -14.45 7.36 21.57
N VAL A 40 -14.29 7.56 20.26
CA VAL A 40 -15.11 6.96 19.20
C VAL A 40 -14.24 6.09 18.29
N GLN A 41 -14.85 5.29 17.41
CA GLN A 41 -14.12 4.45 16.46
C GLN A 41 -14.38 4.85 15.00
N TYR A 42 -15.18 5.88 14.75
CA TYR A 42 -15.64 6.25 13.41
C TYR A 42 -14.51 6.72 12.48
N PHE A 43 -13.38 7.18 13.00
CA PHE A 43 -12.26 7.68 12.19
C PHE A 43 -11.34 6.57 11.67
N SER A 44 -11.65 5.30 11.95
CA SER A 44 -10.84 4.15 11.52
C SER A 44 -10.70 4.04 10.00
N PHE A 45 -11.69 4.49 9.22
CA PHE A 45 -11.61 4.48 7.75
C PHE A 45 -10.44 5.31 7.21
N PHE A 46 -9.97 6.33 7.95
CA PHE A 46 -8.78 7.10 7.54
C PHE A 46 -7.52 6.23 7.49
N GLY A 47 -7.43 5.15 8.26
CA GLY A 47 -6.34 4.17 8.14
C GLY A 47 -6.35 3.49 6.78
N GLY A 48 -7.55 3.14 6.29
CA GLY A 48 -7.73 2.59 4.94
C GLY A 48 -7.34 3.61 3.86
N ILE A 49 -7.77 4.87 4.01
CA ILE A 49 -7.39 5.95 3.08
C ILE A 49 -5.87 6.16 3.08
N ALA A 50 -5.20 6.06 4.24
CA ALA A 50 -3.75 6.13 4.31
C ALA A 50 -3.08 5.01 3.51
N ALA A 51 -3.62 3.79 3.58
CA ALA A 51 -3.15 2.69 2.76
C ALA A 51 -3.35 2.97 1.26
N VAL A 52 -4.47 3.58 0.84
CA VAL A 52 -4.70 3.96 -0.57
C VAL A 52 -3.64 4.95 -1.06
N PHE A 53 -3.32 5.99 -0.28
CA PHE A 53 -2.27 6.95 -0.65
C PHE A 53 -0.88 6.29 -0.75
N ALA A 54 -0.57 5.37 0.18
CA ALA A 54 0.68 4.62 0.14
C ALA A 54 0.76 3.71 -1.10
N LEU A 55 -0.31 2.97 -1.40
CA LEU A 55 -0.40 2.10 -2.58
C LEU A 55 -0.28 2.90 -3.88
N TRP A 56 -0.93 4.06 -3.95
CA TRP A 56 -0.86 4.97 -5.10
C TRP A 56 0.57 5.43 -5.39
N TRP A 57 1.33 5.82 -4.35
CA TRP A 57 2.75 6.11 -4.48
C TRP A 57 3.56 4.87 -4.83
N GLY A 58 3.33 3.74 -4.15
CA GLY A 58 4.08 2.51 -4.38
C GLY A 58 3.98 1.97 -5.79
N THR A 59 2.81 2.09 -6.43
CA THR A 59 2.66 1.70 -7.84
C THR A 59 3.56 2.53 -8.76
N ASP A 60 3.73 3.83 -8.50
CA ASP A 60 4.65 4.69 -9.26
C ASP A 60 6.12 4.32 -9.00
N THR A 61 6.49 4.03 -7.75
CA THR A 61 7.82 3.51 -7.42
C THR A 61 8.09 2.16 -8.12
N ILE A 62 7.11 1.27 -8.18
CA ILE A 62 7.23 0.01 -8.95
C ILE A 62 7.46 0.31 -10.43
N LYS A 63 6.68 1.21 -11.03
CA LYS A 63 6.88 1.64 -12.42
C LYS A 63 8.30 2.16 -12.64
N HIS A 64 8.76 3.04 -11.75
CA HIS A 64 10.10 3.64 -11.84
C HIS A 64 11.20 2.58 -11.75
N LEU A 65 11.10 1.64 -10.81
CA LEU A 65 12.01 0.51 -10.68
C LEU A 65 11.99 -0.41 -11.90
N CYS A 66 10.79 -0.75 -12.41
CA CYS A 66 10.62 -1.73 -13.48
C CYS A 66 10.94 -1.18 -14.87
N SER A 67 10.94 0.14 -15.03
CA SER A 67 11.41 0.82 -16.25
C SER A 67 12.89 0.49 -16.56
N TYR A 68 13.65 0.02 -15.57
CA TYR A 68 15.03 -0.43 -15.76
C TYR A 68 15.17 -1.90 -16.22
N GLY A 69 14.07 -2.55 -16.63
CA GLY A 69 14.12 -3.88 -17.28
C GLY A 69 13.76 -5.07 -16.39
N LEU A 70 13.10 -4.86 -15.25
CA LEU A 70 12.71 -5.92 -14.30
C LEU A 70 11.40 -6.65 -14.66
N GLY A 71 11.17 -6.97 -15.94
CA GLY A 71 9.89 -7.48 -16.44
C GLY A 71 9.23 -8.57 -15.57
N THR A 72 10.01 -9.50 -15.01
CA THR A 72 9.53 -10.57 -14.11
C THR A 72 9.78 -10.33 -12.61
N GLY A 73 10.53 -9.28 -12.25
CA GLY A 73 10.90 -8.93 -10.87
C GLY A 73 9.86 -8.09 -10.11
N VAL A 74 8.83 -7.59 -10.81
CA VAL A 74 7.73 -6.78 -10.26
C VAL A 74 7.07 -7.44 -9.05
N PRO A 75 6.68 -8.74 -9.10
CA PRO A 75 6.00 -9.35 -7.97
C PRO A 75 6.93 -9.54 -6.76
N SER A 76 8.19 -9.93 -7.00
CA SER A 76 9.17 -10.13 -5.94
C SER A 76 9.51 -8.84 -5.19
N ALA A 77 9.63 -7.70 -5.90
CA ALA A 77 9.90 -6.41 -5.28
C ALA A 77 8.75 -5.99 -4.35
N GLY A 78 7.49 -6.16 -4.79
CA GLY A 78 6.32 -5.87 -3.97
C GLY A 78 6.20 -6.78 -2.74
N MET A 79 6.48 -8.07 -2.88
CA MET A 79 6.41 -9.02 -1.75
C MET A 79 7.52 -8.78 -0.71
N ILE A 80 8.75 -8.50 -1.14
CA ILE A 80 9.86 -8.17 -0.25
C ILE A 80 9.58 -6.86 0.49
N ALA A 81 9.06 -5.86 -0.23
CA ALA A 81 8.68 -4.57 0.33
C ALA A 81 7.59 -4.68 1.39
N LEU A 82 6.53 -5.46 1.13
CA LEU A 82 5.47 -5.71 2.11
C LEU A 82 5.95 -6.56 3.29
N GLY A 83 6.85 -7.53 3.06
CA GLY A 83 7.37 -8.39 4.12
C GLY A 83 8.22 -7.60 5.10
N SER A 84 9.16 -6.83 4.56
CA SER A 84 9.99 -5.90 5.35
C SER A 84 9.16 -4.77 5.97
N GLY A 85 8.14 -4.28 5.26
CA GLY A 85 7.19 -3.28 5.76
C GLY A 85 6.36 -3.76 6.95
N ALA A 86 5.85 -5.00 6.93
CA ALA A 86 5.15 -5.60 8.06
C ALA A 86 6.06 -5.72 9.30
N ILE A 87 7.32 -6.13 9.11
CA ILE A 87 8.31 -6.17 10.19
C ILE A 87 8.57 -4.76 10.74
N ALA A 88 8.76 -3.77 9.86
CA ALA A 88 8.97 -2.37 10.23
C ALA A 88 7.79 -1.82 11.03
N MET A 89 6.57 -2.12 10.58
CA MET A 89 5.33 -1.74 11.26
C MET A 89 5.25 -2.33 12.66
N ILE A 90 5.49 -3.63 12.82
CA ILE A 90 5.46 -4.29 14.14
C ILE A 90 6.52 -3.68 15.08
N LEU A 91 7.73 -3.42 14.58
CA LEU A 91 8.77 -2.80 15.38
C LEU A 91 8.41 -1.36 15.80
N ALA A 92 7.88 -0.56 14.86
CA ALA A 92 7.50 0.82 15.11
C ALA A 92 6.36 0.91 16.14
N THR A 93 5.32 0.08 16.00
CA THR A 93 4.17 0.07 16.92
C THR A 93 4.55 -0.33 18.34
N LYS A 94 5.59 -1.16 18.51
CA LYS A 94 6.11 -1.58 19.83
C LYS A 94 6.90 -0.48 20.56
N ILE A 95 7.56 0.42 19.82
CA ILE A 95 8.36 1.49 20.40
C ILE A 95 7.44 2.65 20.80
N ASN A 96 6.89 2.57 22.01
CA ASN A 96 5.98 3.58 22.57
C ASN A 96 6.66 4.60 23.50
N MET A 97 7.99 4.76 23.39
CA MET A 97 8.78 5.60 24.31
C MET A 97 8.36 7.08 24.32
N PHE A 98 7.83 7.57 23.21
CA PHE A 98 7.40 8.96 23.00
C PHE A 98 5.88 9.09 22.82
N GLY A 99 5.13 8.05 23.16
CA GLY A 99 3.69 7.97 22.99
C GLY A 99 3.23 7.53 21.59
N PRO A 100 1.92 7.27 21.41
CA PRO A 100 1.39 6.68 20.18
C PRO A 100 1.63 7.52 18.92
N LEU A 101 1.65 8.85 19.04
CA LEU A 101 1.76 9.75 17.89
C LEU A 101 3.09 9.64 17.13
N VAL A 102 4.12 9.03 17.72
CA VAL A 102 5.39 8.81 17.04
C VAL A 102 5.34 7.58 16.11
N ILE A 103 4.36 6.69 16.30
CA ILE A 103 4.26 5.41 15.57
C ILE A 103 4.25 5.61 14.04
N PRO A 104 3.42 6.48 13.42
CA PRO A 104 3.41 6.64 11.97
C PRO A 104 4.75 7.11 11.39
N VAL A 105 5.42 8.06 12.06
CA VAL A 105 6.74 8.57 11.63
C VAL A 105 7.83 7.52 11.84
N LEU A 106 7.80 6.83 12.98
CA LEU A 106 8.77 5.78 13.26
C LEU A 106 8.62 4.60 12.29
N CYS A 107 7.39 4.31 11.87
CA CYS A 107 7.11 3.32 10.83
C CYS A 107 7.81 3.67 9.52
N VAL A 108 7.75 4.94 9.09
CA VAL A 108 8.49 5.44 7.92
C VAL A 108 10.00 5.29 8.10
N VAL A 109 10.55 5.77 9.22
CA VAL A 109 12.01 5.78 9.45
C VAL A 109 12.58 4.36 9.48
N ILE A 110 11.95 3.45 10.22
CA ILE A 110 12.40 2.06 10.34
C ILE A 110 12.28 1.36 8.98
N ALA A 111 11.17 1.56 8.26
CA ALA A 111 10.97 0.97 6.95
C ALA A 111 11.98 1.48 5.92
N ALA A 112 12.29 2.77 5.92
CA ALA A 112 13.30 3.37 5.05
C ALA A 112 14.69 2.74 5.29
N ILE A 113 15.09 2.57 6.55
CA ILE A 113 16.37 1.94 6.92
C ILE A 113 16.39 0.48 6.46
N LEU A 114 15.35 -0.30 6.78
CA LEU A 114 15.27 -1.70 6.38
C LEU A 114 15.29 -1.87 4.86
N GLY A 115 14.51 -1.06 4.13
CA GLY A 115 14.48 -1.11 2.67
C GLY A 115 15.79 -0.66 2.03
N ALA A 116 16.49 0.33 2.61
CA ALA A 116 17.83 0.72 2.14
C ALA A 116 18.85 -0.41 2.31
N ILE A 117 18.82 -1.14 3.45
CA ILE A 117 19.67 -2.31 3.67
C ILE A 117 19.36 -3.41 2.65
N ILE A 118 18.08 -3.75 2.47
CA ILE A 118 17.65 -4.78 1.51
C ILE A 118 18.02 -4.39 0.09
N GLY A 119 17.77 -3.14 -0.29
CA GLY A 119 18.12 -2.60 -1.61
C GLY A 119 19.63 -2.59 -1.85
N TYR A 120 20.44 -2.29 -0.83
CA TYR A 120 21.90 -2.38 -0.92
C TYR A 120 22.35 -3.82 -1.15
N VAL A 121 21.79 -4.79 -0.43
CA VAL A 121 22.06 -6.22 -0.62
C VAL A 121 21.65 -6.67 -2.03
N ALA A 122 20.46 -6.30 -2.48
CA ALA A 122 19.96 -6.63 -3.82
C ALA A 122 20.86 -6.06 -4.93
N ASN A 123 21.32 -4.81 -4.78
CA ASN A 123 22.14 -4.18 -5.79
C ASN A 123 23.59 -4.70 -5.79
N ASN A 124 24.22 -4.79 -4.62
CA ASN A 124 25.68 -5.01 -4.51
C ASN A 124 26.08 -6.45 -4.20
N ILE A 125 25.22 -7.24 -3.56
CA ILE A 125 25.53 -8.64 -3.21
C ILE A 125 24.90 -9.57 -4.25
N VAL A 126 23.62 -9.38 -4.55
CA VAL A 126 22.90 -10.15 -5.59
C VAL A 126 23.29 -9.68 -7.00
N ASN A 127 23.99 -8.54 -7.12
CA ASN A 127 24.49 -8.00 -8.38
C ASN A 127 23.39 -7.72 -9.42
N MET A 128 22.23 -7.22 -8.97
CA MET A 128 21.17 -6.79 -9.89
C MET A 128 21.59 -5.54 -10.70
N ASN A 129 22.52 -4.72 -10.19
CA ASN A 129 23.11 -3.56 -10.87
C ASN A 129 22.09 -2.56 -11.45
N ILE A 130 21.05 -2.24 -10.67
CA ILE A 130 20.00 -1.31 -11.07
C ILE A 130 20.22 0.03 -10.34
N PRO A 131 20.40 1.16 -11.06
CA PRO A 131 20.78 2.44 -10.46
C PRO A 131 19.84 2.94 -9.35
N VAL A 132 18.55 2.66 -9.49
CA VAL A 132 17.49 3.14 -8.56
C VAL A 132 17.07 2.10 -7.52
N MET A 133 17.77 0.95 -7.46
CA MET A 133 17.35 -0.19 -6.62
C MET A 133 17.23 0.17 -5.14
N VAL A 134 18.27 0.80 -4.57
CA VAL A 134 18.32 1.10 -3.13
C VAL A 134 17.19 2.04 -2.73
N VAL A 135 17.00 3.11 -3.50
CA VAL A 135 15.97 4.11 -3.25
C VAL A 135 14.57 3.50 -3.44
N SER A 136 14.34 2.80 -4.56
CA SER A 136 13.03 2.22 -4.85
C SER A 136 12.61 1.16 -3.83
N ILE A 137 13.53 0.32 -3.36
CA ILE A 137 13.21 -0.67 -2.32
C ILE A 137 13.01 0.00 -0.96
N ALA A 138 13.74 1.07 -0.63
CA ALA A 138 13.48 1.88 0.56
C ALA A 138 12.06 2.47 0.54
N GLU A 139 11.68 3.10 -0.57
CA GLU A 139 10.34 3.65 -0.76
C GLU A 139 9.25 2.59 -0.70
N LEU A 140 9.42 1.45 -1.39
CA LEU A 140 8.43 0.38 -1.36
C LEU A 140 8.30 -0.25 0.04
N CYS A 141 9.37 -0.35 0.81
CA CYS A 141 9.31 -0.79 2.20
C CYS A 141 8.49 0.19 3.05
N ILE A 142 8.65 1.50 2.86
CA ILE A 142 7.83 2.53 3.53
C ILE A 142 6.37 2.36 3.13
N VAL A 143 6.08 2.25 1.83
CA VAL A 143 4.73 2.00 1.32
C VAL A 143 4.14 0.78 1.98
N GLY A 144 4.92 -0.31 2.08
CA GLY A 144 4.43 -1.53 2.68
C GLY A 144 4.14 -1.41 4.16
N ALA A 145 5.01 -0.72 4.90
CA ALA A 145 4.82 -0.47 6.32
C ALA A 145 3.56 0.37 6.59
N ILE A 146 3.39 1.47 5.84
CA ILE A 146 2.21 2.34 5.94
C ILE A 146 0.95 1.60 5.50
N THR A 147 1.00 0.80 4.43
CA THR A 147 -0.17 0.04 3.93
C THR A 147 -0.65 -0.95 4.97
N VAL A 148 0.26 -1.76 5.54
CA VAL A 148 -0.09 -2.73 6.57
C VAL A 148 -0.57 -2.01 7.83
N LEU A 149 0.10 -0.93 8.25
CA LEU A 149 -0.32 -0.12 9.40
C LEU A 149 -1.71 0.49 9.21
N GLY A 150 -1.97 1.08 8.03
CA GLY A 150 -3.23 1.73 7.69
C GLY A 150 -4.40 0.74 7.64
N LEU A 151 -4.22 -0.40 6.97
CA LEU A 151 -5.23 -1.46 6.94
C LEU A 151 -5.44 -2.10 8.32
N SER A 152 -4.39 -2.24 9.13
CA SER A 152 -4.50 -2.67 10.54
C SER A 152 -5.32 -1.68 11.35
N THR A 153 -5.02 -0.40 11.22
CA THR A 153 -5.72 0.69 11.92
C THR A 153 -7.18 0.79 11.48
N MET A 154 -7.47 0.53 10.21
CA MET A 154 -8.84 0.43 9.72
C MET A 154 -9.60 -0.71 10.40
N ALA A 155 -8.94 -1.85 10.56
CA ALA A 155 -9.53 -3.03 11.18
C ALA A 155 -9.78 -2.88 12.67
N THR A 156 -8.86 -2.28 13.41
CA THR A 156 -8.87 -2.26 14.89
C THR A 156 -9.21 -0.90 15.48
N GLY A 157 -9.20 0.15 14.66
CA GLY A 157 -9.39 1.54 15.07
C GLY A 157 -8.19 2.17 15.79
N THR A 158 -7.07 1.47 15.86
CA THR A 158 -5.86 1.86 16.59
C THR A 158 -4.60 1.31 15.91
N PHE A 159 -3.50 2.02 16.02
CA PHE A 159 -2.18 1.57 15.59
C PHE A 159 -1.26 1.23 16.78
N VAL A 160 -1.78 1.18 17.99
CA VAL A 160 -0.98 0.90 19.20
C VAL A 160 -0.77 -0.61 19.35
N PHE A 161 0.48 -1.04 19.52
CA PHE A 161 0.83 -2.46 19.55
C PHE A 161 0.05 -3.28 20.59
N ALA A 162 -0.14 -2.73 21.80
CA ALA A 162 -0.87 -3.42 22.87
C ALA A 162 -2.28 -3.83 22.43
N ASP A 163 -2.99 -2.95 21.73
CA ASP A 163 -4.35 -3.21 21.24
C ASP A 163 -4.32 -4.21 20.07
N LEU A 164 -3.28 -4.20 19.25
CA LEU A 164 -3.14 -5.12 18.11
C LEU A 164 -2.87 -6.57 18.54
N ILE A 165 -2.28 -6.79 19.71
CA ILE A 165 -1.99 -8.13 20.26
C ILE A 165 -3.00 -8.60 21.31
N THR A 166 -3.91 -7.75 21.76
CA THR A 166 -4.85 -8.08 22.84
C THR A 166 -6.24 -8.30 22.28
N GLY A 167 -6.77 -9.51 22.43
CA GLY A 167 -8.17 -9.84 22.17
C GLY A 167 -8.93 -10.15 23.46
N THR A 168 -10.24 -10.27 23.36
CA THR A 168 -11.11 -10.67 24.49
C THR A 168 -11.89 -11.93 24.11
N ALA A 169 -11.93 -12.91 25.01
CA ALA A 169 -12.82 -14.06 24.93
C ALA A 169 -13.72 -14.10 26.17
N THR A 170 -14.90 -14.71 26.06
CA THR A 170 -15.81 -14.87 27.21
C THR A 170 -15.69 -16.26 27.79
N PHE A 171 -15.35 -16.37 29.08
CA PHE A 171 -15.37 -17.63 29.83
C PHE A 171 -16.43 -17.53 30.92
N PHE A 172 -17.50 -18.34 30.83
CA PHE A 172 -18.69 -18.25 31.69
C PHE A 172 -19.27 -16.83 31.83
N GLY A 173 -19.26 -16.05 30.73
CA GLY A 173 -19.77 -14.67 30.72
C GLY A 173 -18.79 -13.63 31.26
N ILE A 174 -17.59 -14.02 31.70
CA ILE A 174 -16.54 -13.11 32.16
C ILE A 174 -15.56 -12.87 31.00
N PRO A 175 -15.30 -11.61 30.61
CA PRO A 175 -14.28 -11.29 29.61
C PRO A 175 -12.89 -11.62 30.17
N VAL A 176 -12.14 -12.43 29.43
CA VAL A 176 -10.75 -12.80 29.71
C VAL A 176 -9.87 -12.44 28.52
N THR A 177 -8.67 -11.96 28.82
CA THR A 177 -7.68 -11.61 27.79
C THR A 177 -7.29 -12.84 26.99
N ASN A 178 -7.38 -12.74 25.66
CA ASN A 178 -7.02 -13.79 24.73
C ASN A 178 -6.16 -13.24 23.59
N TYR A 179 -4.87 -13.55 23.61
CA TYR A 179 -3.91 -13.12 22.60
C TYR A 179 -4.16 -13.77 21.23
N ALA A 180 -4.74 -14.98 21.18
CA ALA A 180 -5.08 -15.65 19.93
C ALA A 180 -6.32 -15.04 19.24
N ALA A 181 -7.17 -14.34 20.00
CA ALA A 181 -8.32 -13.61 19.47
C ALA A 181 -7.98 -12.15 19.10
N SER A 182 -6.70 -11.78 19.03
CA SER A 182 -6.24 -10.44 18.65
C SER A 182 -6.03 -10.29 17.14
N TYR A 183 -5.81 -9.07 16.67
CA TYR A 183 -5.55 -8.80 15.26
C TYR A 183 -4.27 -9.50 14.76
N ILE A 184 -3.18 -9.43 15.53
CA ILE A 184 -1.91 -10.06 15.18
C ILE A 184 -1.95 -11.57 15.49
N GLY A 185 -2.36 -11.95 16.70
CA GLY A 185 -2.35 -13.36 17.13
C GLY A 185 -3.38 -14.24 16.42
N GLY A 186 -4.51 -13.65 16.00
CA GLY A 186 -5.53 -14.30 15.17
C GLY A 186 -5.21 -14.32 13.67
N GLY A 187 -4.08 -13.73 13.25
CA GLY A 187 -3.63 -13.77 11.86
C GLY A 187 -4.34 -12.79 10.90
N ALA A 188 -5.17 -11.87 11.40
CA ALA A 188 -5.86 -10.89 10.54
C ALA A 188 -4.88 -9.94 9.82
N ILE A 189 -3.69 -9.71 10.40
CA ILE A 189 -2.58 -9.00 9.74
C ILE A 189 -2.15 -9.64 8.41
N ALA A 190 -2.26 -10.96 8.26
CA ALA A 190 -1.92 -11.66 7.03
C ALA A 190 -2.86 -11.25 5.88
N VAL A 191 -4.12 -10.93 6.18
CA VAL A 191 -5.08 -10.42 5.19
C VAL A 191 -4.66 -9.02 4.73
N ALA A 192 -4.31 -8.11 5.65
CA ALA A 192 -3.81 -6.79 5.29
C ALA A 192 -2.52 -6.86 4.45
N PHE A 193 -1.62 -7.77 4.81
CA PHE A 193 -0.43 -8.07 4.03
C PHE A 193 -0.80 -8.52 2.60
N MET A 194 -1.64 -9.55 2.43
CA MET A 194 -1.96 -10.05 1.09
C MET A 194 -2.71 -9.02 0.24
N LEU A 195 -3.66 -8.29 0.83
CA LEU A 195 -4.39 -7.23 0.14
C LEU A 195 -3.45 -6.12 -0.33
N GLY A 196 -2.58 -5.62 0.55
CA GLY A 196 -1.61 -4.59 0.18
C GLY A 196 -0.61 -5.06 -0.88
N ALA A 197 -0.14 -6.31 -0.78
CA ALA A 197 0.83 -6.87 -1.71
C ALA A 197 0.25 -6.99 -3.12
N ILE A 198 -0.97 -7.53 -3.22
CA ILE A 198 -1.66 -7.65 -4.49
C ILE A 198 -1.97 -6.25 -5.04
N ALA A 199 -2.48 -5.33 -4.22
CA ALA A 199 -2.89 -4.01 -4.67
C ALA A 199 -1.72 -3.18 -5.23
N VAL A 200 -0.55 -3.19 -4.59
CA VAL A 200 0.60 -2.39 -5.05
C VAL A 200 1.14 -2.91 -6.38
N GLN A 201 1.17 -4.24 -6.58
CA GLN A 201 1.73 -4.90 -7.75
C GLN A 201 0.77 -4.95 -8.93
N HIS A 202 -0.52 -5.17 -8.67
CA HIS A 202 -1.51 -5.41 -9.71
C HIS A 202 -1.68 -4.21 -10.63
N ALA A 203 -1.71 -3.00 -10.09
CA ALA A 203 -1.99 -1.80 -10.88
C ALA A 203 -0.96 -1.59 -11.99
N PHE A 204 0.33 -1.71 -11.68
CA PHE A 204 1.38 -1.62 -12.69
C PHE A 204 1.38 -2.83 -13.62
N ASN A 205 1.26 -4.05 -13.09
CA ASN A 205 1.31 -5.26 -13.91
C ASN A 205 0.14 -5.37 -14.91
N ALA A 206 -1.05 -4.94 -14.50
CA ALA A 206 -2.24 -4.92 -15.37
C ALA A 206 -2.21 -3.79 -16.41
N CYS A 207 -1.48 -2.70 -16.13
CA CYS A 207 -1.31 -1.59 -17.07
C CYS A 207 -0.04 -1.68 -17.92
N LEU A 208 0.79 -2.71 -17.70
CA LEU A 208 2.07 -2.89 -18.39
C LEU A 208 1.86 -3.15 -19.89
N GLY A 209 2.54 -2.37 -20.72
CA GLY A 209 2.54 -2.53 -22.17
C GLY A 209 2.90 -1.23 -22.89
N PRO A 210 2.94 -1.24 -24.25
CA PRO A 210 3.25 -0.07 -25.06
C PRO A 210 2.31 1.13 -24.85
N ASN A 211 1.12 0.89 -24.28
CA ASN A 211 0.10 1.89 -23.99
C ASN A 211 -0.04 2.19 -22.49
N GLU A 212 1.01 1.96 -21.69
CA GLU A 212 0.97 2.35 -20.27
C GLU A 212 0.83 3.87 -20.16
N SER A 213 -0.24 4.31 -19.50
CA SER A 213 -0.48 5.71 -19.19
C SER A 213 -0.49 5.85 -17.67
N GLN A 214 0.33 6.76 -17.14
CA GLN A 214 0.53 6.89 -15.69
C GLN A 214 -0.79 7.19 -14.98
N ASP A 215 -1.68 7.97 -15.59
CA ASP A 215 -2.98 8.30 -15.00
C ASP A 215 -3.92 7.09 -14.89
N ARG A 216 -3.92 6.20 -15.88
CA ARG A 216 -4.65 4.92 -15.81
C ARG A 216 -4.07 4.01 -14.74
N THR A 217 -2.75 3.86 -14.71
CA THR A 217 -2.04 3.02 -13.72
C THR A 217 -2.31 3.48 -12.29
N LEU A 218 -2.19 4.79 -12.05
CA LEU A 218 -2.45 5.41 -10.75
C LEU A 218 -3.93 5.34 -10.35
N MET A 219 -4.86 5.45 -11.31
CA MET A 219 -6.29 5.27 -11.03
C MET A 219 -6.61 3.82 -10.66
N LEU A 220 -5.97 2.85 -11.31
CA LEU A 220 -6.11 1.43 -10.96
C LEU A 220 -5.52 1.14 -9.56
N ALA A 221 -4.39 1.77 -9.20
CA ALA A 221 -3.83 1.65 -7.86
C ALA A 221 -4.81 2.14 -6.78
N ALA A 222 -5.47 3.27 -7.03
CA ALA A 222 -6.51 3.79 -6.12
C ALA A 222 -7.72 2.84 -6.03
N GLU A 223 -8.18 2.31 -7.17
CA GLU A 223 -9.27 1.32 -7.22
C GLU A 223 -8.93 0.07 -6.39
N CYS A 224 -7.75 -0.53 -6.60
CA CYS A 224 -7.29 -1.70 -5.86
C CYS A 224 -7.12 -1.42 -4.35
N GLY A 225 -6.70 -0.20 -4.01
CA GLY A 225 -6.64 0.26 -2.62
C GLY A 225 -8.04 0.33 -1.98
N PHE A 226 -9.03 0.91 -2.66
CA PHE A 226 -10.40 0.96 -2.15
C PHE A 226 -11.07 -0.42 -2.10
N LEU A 227 -10.74 -1.31 -3.04
CA LEU A 227 -11.17 -2.71 -2.99
C LEU A 227 -10.59 -3.41 -1.76
N SER A 228 -9.32 -3.15 -1.43
CA SER A 228 -8.68 -3.63 -0.20
C SER A 228 -9.35 -3.08 1.06
N MET A 229 -9.78 -1.82 1.04
CA MET A 229 -10.56 -1.23 2.14
C MET A 229 -11.93 -1.92 2.32
N ILE A 230 -12.63 -2.28 1.23
CA ILE A 230 -13.88 -3.05 1.32
C ILE A 230 -13.63 -4.37 2.07
N MET A 231 -12.61 -5.12 1.67
CA MET A 231 -12.27 -6.38 2.34
C MET A 231 -11.87 -6.19 3.80
N MET A 232 -11.08 -5.15 4.11
CA MET A 232 -10.71 -4.86 5.49
C MET A 232 -11.88 -4.38 6.34
N SER A 233 -12.88 -3.72 5.78
CA SER A 233 -14.10 -3.38 6.51
C SER A 233 -14.85 -4.64 6.96
N ILE A 234 -14.87 -5.69 6.15
CA ILE A 234 -15.46 -6.99 6.53
C ILE A 234 -14.65 -7.63 7.67
N VAL A 235 -13.32 -7.61 7.58
CA VAL A 235 -12.44 -8.09 8.67
C VAL A 235 -12.67 -7.31 9.97
N SER A 236 -13.00 -6.01 9.86
CA SER A 236 -13.23 -5.12 11.00
C SER A 236 -14.42 -5.55 11.87
N ILE A 237 -15.34 -6.38 11.36
CA ILE A 237 -16.48 -6.93 12.14
C ILE A 237 -16.01 -7.66 13.40
N ALA A 238 -14.81 -8.25 13.35
CA ALA A 238 -14.24 -8.96 14.50
C ALA A 238 -13.73 -8.04 15.62
N PHE A 239 -13.54 -6.75 15.35
CA PHE A 239 -12.82 -5.84 16.26
C PHE A 239 -13.58 -4.54 16.59
N LEU A 240 -14.48 -4.10 15.70
CA LEU A 240 -15.18 -2.83 15.79
C LEU A 240 -16.69 -3.01 15.85
N ASN A 241 -17.37 -2.01 16.40
CA ASN A 241 -18.83 -1.98 16.41
C ASN A 241 -19.40 -1.87 15.00
N LEU A 242 -20.60 -2.45 14.80
CA LEU A 242 -21.24 -2.53 13.48
C LEU A 242 -21.43 -1.17 12.79
N SER A 243 -21.73 -0.10 13.53
CA SER A 243 -21.89 1.25 12.96
C SER A 243 -20.60 1.78 12.33
N THR A 244 -19.46 1.58 13.00
CA THR A 244 -18.13 1.93 12.48
C THR A 244 -17.80 1.12 11.23
N VAL A 245 -18.08 -0.18 11.26
CA VAL A 245 -17.85 -1.07 10.12
C VAL A 245 -18.66 -0.62 8.90
N LEU A 246 -19.95 -0.34 9.08
CA LEU A 246 -20.84 0.10 8.00
C LEU A 246 -20.38 1.44 7.40
N LEU A 247 -19.90 2.38 8.23
CA LEU A 247 -19.35 3.64 7.74
C LEU A 247 -18.09 3.41 6.90
N SER A 248 -17.15 2.61 7.39
CA SER A 248 -15.94 2.23 6.68
C SER A 248 -16.26 1.54 5.35
N PHE A 249 -17.22 0.61 5.35
CA PHE A 249 -17.68 -0.08 4.14
C PHE A 249 -18.28 0.91 3.13
N LEU A 250 -19.18 1.79 3.58
CA LEU A 250 -19.85 2.78 2.72
C LEU A 250 -18.84 3.70 2.02
N ILE A 251 -17.89 4.26 2.78
CA ILE A 251 -16.85 5.15 2.23
C ILE A 251 -16.00 4.38 1.21
N SER A 252 -15.55 3.17 1.56
CA SER A 252 -14.73 2.33 0.68
C SER A 252 -15.46 2.00 -0.62
N PHE A 253 -16.74 1.63 -0.54
CA PHE A 253 -17.55 1.27 -1.68
C PHE A 253 -17.82 2.45 -2.62
N VAL A 254 -18.18 3.63 -2.07
CA VAL A 254 -18.41 4.84 -2.88
C VAL A 254 -17.15 5.26 -3.63
N CYS A 255 -16.00 5.28 -2.94
CA CYS A 255 -14.72 5.62 -3.55
C CYS A 255 -14.27 4.57 -4.57
N TRP A 256 -14.50 3.28 -4.30
CA TRP A 256 -14.25 2.20 -5.26
C TRP A 256 -15.08 2.36 -6.54
N VAL A 257 -16.39 2.63 -6.43
CA VAL A 257 -17.25 2.85 -7.62
C VAL A 257 -16.76 4.04 -8.45
N TYR A 258 -16.36 5.14 -7.81
CA TYR A 258 -15.81 6.30 -8.49
C TYR A 258 -14.51 5.96 -9.24
N THR A 259 -13.54 5.36 -8.54
CA THR A 259 -12.23 5.01 -9.13
C THR A 259 -12.34 3.97 -10.22
N TYR A 260 -13.21 2.96 -10.05
CA TYR A 260 -13.47 1.95 -11.08
C TYR A 260 -14.06 2.55 -12.35
N LYS A 261 -15.08 3.42 -12.24
CA LYS A 261 -15.65 4.12 -13.40
C LYS A 261 -14.60 4.94 -14.12
N ARG A 262 -13.77 5.67 -13.37
CA ARG A 262 -12.71 6.50 -13.95
C ARG A 262 -11.62 5.66 -14.61
N TYR A 263 -11.20 4.56 -14.01
CA TYR A 263 -10.27 3.61 -14.62
C TYR A 263 -10.82 3.05 -15.93
N PHE A 264 -12.11 2.71 -15.97
CA PHE A 264 -12.77 2.20 -17.17
C PHE A 264 -12.82 3.25 -18.31
N GLU A 265 -13.09 4.51 -17.99
CA GLU A 265 -13.01 5.62 -18.95
C GLU A 265 -11.61 5.79 -19.55
N LEU A 266 -10.58 5.78 -18.70
CA LEU A 266 -9.18 5.90 -19.13
C LEU A 266 -8.75 4.69 -19.98
N SER A 267 -9.21 3.49 -19.62
CA SER A 267 -8.96 2.27 -20.39
C SER A 267 -9.60 2.34 -21.78
N LYS A 268 -10.83 2.87 -21.89
CA LYS A 268 -11.47 3.10 -23.20
C LYS A 268 -10.74 4.13 -24.05
N ARG A 269 -10.28 5.23 -23.44
CA ARG A 269 -9.45 6.25 -24.13
C ARG A 269 -8.21 5.59 -24.74
N ASP A 270 -7.48 4.82 -23.94
CA ASP A 270 -6.23 4.21 -24.37
C ASP A 270 -6.45 3.12 -25.42
N ALA A 271 -7.55 2.36 -25.32
CA ALA A 271 -7.95 1.39 -26.35
C ALA A 271 -8.33 2.07 -27.67
N PHE A 272 -9.05 3.21 -27.62
CA PHE A 272 -9.43 3.98 -28.81
C PHE A 272 -8.19 4.51 -29.55
N MET A 273 -7.22 5.07 -28.83
CA MET A 273 -5.96 5.55 -29.43
C MET A 273 -5.18 4.45 -30.15
N TRP A 274 -5.38 3.18 -29.78
CA TRP A 274 -4.71 2.05 -30.40
C TRP A 274 -5.36 1.57 -31.69
N LEU A 275 -6.66 1.76 -31.86
CA LEU A 275 -7.37 1.39 -33.10
C LEU A 275 -6.95 2.28 -34.28
N ASP A 276 -6.51 3.51 -34.01
CA ASP A 276 -5.96 4.44 -35.01
C ASP A 276 -4.43 4.28 -35.20
N ALA A 277 -3.74 3.56 -34.32
CA ALA A 277 -2.32 3.25 -34.45
C ALA A 277 -2.17 1.97 -35.29
N LYS A 278 -1.52 2.07 -36.46
CA LYS A 278 -1.16 0.90 -37.27
C LYS A 278 -0.48 -0.16 -36.38
N PRO A 279 -0.64 -1.48 -36.67
CA PRO A 279 0.04 -2.53 -35.94
C PRO A 279 1.53 -2.21 -35.85
N ILE A 280 2.14 -2.55 -34.71
CA ILE A 280 3.59 -2.48 -34.47
C ILE A 280 4.29 -2.84 -35.78
N ARG A 281 5.08 -1.91 -36.34
CA ARG A 281 5.96 -2.24 -37.47
C ARG A 281 6.85 -3.38 -36.99
N GLU A 282 6.52 -4.60 -37.41
CA GLU A 282 7.46 -5.70 -37.36
C GLU A 282 8.73 -5.21 -38.07
N LYS A 283 9.89 -5.49 -37.47
CA LYS A 283 11.17 -5.21 -38.12
C LYS A 283 11.12 -5.82 -39.51
N GLU A 284 11.21 -4.98 -40.55
CA GLU A 284 11.60 -5.47 -41.86
C GLU A 284 12.95 -6.18 -41.68
N GLU A 285 12.96 -7.49 -41.90
CA GLU A 285 14.16 -8.30 -41.97
C GLU A 285 15.05 -7.68 -43.06
N ALA A 286 16.24 -7.25 -42.65
CA ALA A 286 17.28 -6.71 -43.54
C ALA A 286 17.97 -7.83 -44.31
#